data_AF-A0A9Q0QXM0-F1
#
_entry.id   AF-A0A9Q0QXM0-F1
#
_cell.length_a   1.000
_cell.length_b   1.000
_cell.length_c   1.000
_cell.angle_alpha   90.00
_cell.angle_beta   90.00
_cell.angle_gamma   90.00
#
_symmetry.space_group_name_H-M   'P 1'
#
loop_
_entity.id
_entity.type
_entity.pdbx_description
1 polymer ?
#
loop_
_entity_poly.entity_id
_entity_poly.type
_entity_poly.pdbx_seq_one_letter_code
_entity_poly.pdbx_strand_id
1 'polypeptide(L)'
;MPLRPVDELGYPGRTCKFFNGSYLQVFQGSTIYPFGYGLSYTQFSYKILFARRSVEAKLNINQHCRRLNYLDDAGRPLCESMLVDDLDCSTMDYDFEVEVQNIGIMDGDDVLIVYPVPLADIIGTHLKQVIWFQRVFVPAGQTKNVKFTLNACTQFEFSGEK
;
A
#
# COMPACT_ATOMS: atom_id res chain seq x y z
N MET A 1 5.87 21.31 11.72
CA MET A 1 4.49 20.75 11.67
C MET A 1 4.61 19.24 11.47
N PRO A 2 3.97 18.40 12.31
CA PRO A 2 4.09 16.95 12.20
C PRO A 2 3.37 16.40 10.96
N LEU A 3 3.86 15.30 10.36
CA LEU A 3 3.13 14.61 9.28
C LEU A 3 2.15 13.57 9.81
N ARG A 4 2.52 12.92 10.92
CA ARG A 4 1.73 11.90 11.61
C ARG A 4 0.61 12.54 12.43
N PRO A 5 -0.49 11.81 12.66
CA PRO A 5 -1.55 12.26 13.55
C PRO A 5 -1.05 12.37 15.00
N VAL A 6 -1.61 13.31 15.74
CA VAL A 6 -1.36 13.51 17.17
C VAL A 6 -2.71 13.71 17.84
N ASP A 7 -3.25 12.63 18.41
CA ASP A 7 -4.61 12.61 18.95
C ASP A 7 -4.78 13.60 20.12
N GLU A 8 -3.76 13.74 20.97
CA GLU A 8 -3.74 14.67 22.11
C GLU A 8 -3.96 16.14 21.71
N LEU A 9 -3.50 16.50 20.51
CA LEU A 9 -3.60 17.85 19.97
C LEU A 9 -4.72 17.99 18.93
N GLY A 10 -5.50 16.92 18.73
CA GLY A 10 -6.55 16.89 17.72
C GLY A 10 -6.04 17.01 16.29
N TYR A 11 -4.82 16.53 16.06
CA TYR A 11 -4.16 16.68 14.77
C TYR A 11 -4.37 15.42 13.91
N PRO A 12 -5.13 15.47 12.80
CA PRO A 12 -5.56 14.29 12.04
C PRO A 12 -4.48 13.72 11.10
N GLY A 13 -3.22 14.17 11.23
CA GLY A 13 -2.16 13.85 10.27
C GLY A 13 -2.35 14.56 8.92
N ARG A 14 -1.42 14.33 8.00
CA ARG A 14 -1.42 14.97 6.66
C ARG A 14 -1.22 13.97 5.54
N THR A 15 -1.68 14.36 4.36
CA THR A 15 -1.58 13.59 3.11
C THR A 15 -2.35 12.28 3.15
N CYS A 16 -2.52 11.63 2.00
CA CYS A 16 -3.14 10.30 1.94
C CYS A 16 -2.38 9.23 2.74
N LYS A 17 -1.13 9.51 3.14
CA LYS A 17 -0.28 8.61 3.90
C LYS A 17 -0.65 8.54 5.39
N PHE A 18 -1.07 9.65 6.00
CA PHE A 18 -1.27 9.73 7.46
C PHE A 18 -2.56 10.41 7.88
N PHE A 19 -3.40 10.86 6.94
CA PHE A 19 -4.66 11.52 7.28
C PHE A 19 -5.67 10.52 7.83
N ASN A 20 -5.80 10.45 9.16
CA ASN A 20 -6.86 9.70 9.83
C ASN A 20 -8.02 10.66 10.09
N GLY A 21 -9.16 10.47 9.44
CA GLY A 21 -10.34 11.33 9.59
C GLY A 21 -11.02 11.24 10.98
N SER A 22 -10.29 10.84 12.02
CA SER A 22 -10.78 10.54 13.37
C SER A 22 -10.95 11.77 14.26
N TYR A 23 -10.63 12.98 13.79
CA TYR A 23 -10.85 14.18 14.58
C TYR A 23 -12.27 14.74 14.37
N LEU A 24 -13.12 14.46 15.36
CA LEU A 24 -14.53 14.81 15.58
C LEU A 24 -15.54 13.77 15.09
N GLN A 25 -16.09 13.00 16.04
CA GLN A 25 -17.24 12.08 15.88
C GLN A 25 -18.50 12.71 15.25
N VAL A 26 -18.51 14.03 14.98
CA VAL A 26 -19.61 14.78 14.37
C VAL A 26 -19.44 14.95 12.86
N PHE A 27 -18.21 14.81 12.35
CA PHE A 27 -17.91 14.69 10.92
C PHE A 27 -16.88 13.59 10.77
N GLN A 28 -17.31 12.38 10.41
CA GLN A 28 -16.38 11.33 9.95
C GLN A 28 -15.66 11.88 8.71
N GLY A 29 -14.53 12.56 8.94
CA GLY A 29 -13.86 13.46 8.01
C GLY A 29 -13.14 12.69 6.92
N SER A 30 -13.91 11.99 6.09
CA SER A 30 -13.46 11.32 4.90
C SER A 30 -13.07 12.36 3.86
N THR A 31 -12.00 12.09 3.10
CA THR A 31 -11.67 12.88 1.93
C THR A 31 -12.86 12.88 0.97
N ILE A 32 -13.36 14.05 0.57
CA ILE A 32 -14.46 14.17 -0.42
C ILE A 32 -14.06 13.44 -1.72
N TYR A 33 -12.83 13.67 -2.16
CA TYR A 33 -12.19 12.89 -3.22
C TYR A 33 -10.82 12.41 -2.72
N PRO A 34 -10.62 11.09 -2.53
CA PRO A 34 -9.35 10.59 -2.05
C PRO A 34 -8.25 10.76 -3.11
N PHE A 35 -7.00 10.76 -2.66
CA PHE A 35 -5.86 10.67 -3.57
C PHE A 35 -5.98 9.41 -4.46
N GLY A 36 -5.77 9.59 -5.76
CA GLY A 36 -5.94 8.54 -6.77
C GLY A 36 -7.36 8.40 -7.31
N TYR A 37 -8.33 9.16 -6.80
CA TYR A 37 -9.66 9.20 -7.39
C TYR A 37 -9.63 9.85 -8.77
N GLY A 38 -10.15 9.15 -9.77
CA GLY A 38 -10.28 9.62 -11.14
C GLY A 38 -11.55 9.07 -11.77
N LEU A 39 -12.20 9.89 -12.58
CA LEU A 39 -13.32 9.48 -13.42
C LEU A 39 -12.79 9.09 -14.80
N SER A 40 -13.46 8.14 -15.43
CA SER A 40 -13.23 7.79 -16.83
C SER A 40 -14.55 7.84 -17.60
N TYR A 41 -14.46 8.02 -18.92
CA TYR A 41 -15.61 7.95 -19.81
C TYR A 41 -16.08 6.51 -20.06
N THR A 42 -15.30 5.52 -19.62
CA THR A 42 -15.69 4.11 -19.63
C THR A 42 -15.53 3.49 -18.24
N GLN A 43 -16.04 2.27 -18.06
CA GLN A 43 -15.92 1.52 -16.82
C GLN A 43 -14.93 0.39 -16.98
N PHE A 44 -14.09 0.18 -15.97
CA PHE A 44 -13.10 -0.90 -15.94
C PHE A 44 -13.40 -1.87 -14.79
N SER A 45 -13.14 -3.15 -15.04
CA SER A 45 -13.18 -4.23 -14.07
C SER A 45 -11.78 -4.81 -13.89
N TYR A 46 -11.44 -5.18 -12.65
CA TYR A 46 -10.11 -5.67 -12.29
C TYR A 46 -10.19 -7.07 -11.72
N LYS A 47 -9.23 -7.92 -12.09
CA LYS A 47 -9.08 -9.25 -11.51
C LYS A 47 -7.61 -9.57 -11.28
N ILE A 48 -7.28 -10.02 -10.07
CA ILE A 48 -5.94 -10.53 -9.78
C ILE A 48 -5.85 -11.93 -10.38
N LEU A 49 -4.98 -12.10 -11.38
CA LEU A 49 -4.73 -13.40 -12.00
C LEU A 49 -3.70 -14.20 -11.21
N PHE A 50 -2.67 -13.51 -10.73
CA PHE A 50 -1.57 -14.09 -9.97
C PHE A 50 -1.06 -13.08 -8.95
N ALA A 51 -0.74 -13.56 -7.75
CA ALA A 51 0.01 -12.79 -6.76
C ALA A 51 0.78 -13.77 -5.88
N ARG A 52 2.08 -13.52 -5.69
CA ARG A 52 2.83 -14.22 -4.64
C ARG A 52 2.22 -13.85 -3.28
N ARG A 53 2.03 -14.82 -2.38
CA ARG A 53 1.48 -14.54 -1.03
C ARG A 53 2.55 -14.19 -0.01
N SER A 54 3.79 -14.58 -0.28
CA SER A 54 4.93 -14.40 0.60
C SER A 54 6.19 -14.14 -0.21
N VAL A 55 7.13 -13.41 0.40
CA VAL A 55 8.48 -13.22 -0.10
C VAL A 55 9.41 -13.82 0.93
N GLU A 56 10.35 -14.65 0.47
CA GLU A 56 11.35 -15.25 1.35
C GLU A 56 12.50 -14.27 1.56
N ALA A 57 12.73 -13.90 2.82
CA ALA A 57 13.89 -13.12 3.21
C ALA A 57 14.96 -14.06 3.78
N LYS A 58 16.11 -14.16 3.13
CA LYS A 58 17.27 -14.89 3.67
C LYS A 58 17.94 -14.07 4.74
N LEU A 59 17.92 -14.57 5.98
CA LEU A 59 18.48 -13.85 7.11
C LEU A 59 19.90 -14.34 7.42
N ASN A 60 20.83 -13.39 7.57
CA ASN A 60 22.18 -13.67 8.08
C ASN A 60 22.19 -13.76 9.61
N ILE A 61 23.20 -14.42 10.18
CA ILE A 61 23.32 -14.67 11.64
C ILE A 61 23.37 -13.39 12.50
N ASN A 62 23.75 -12.26 11.91
CA ASN A 62 23.84 -10.96 12.58
C ASN A 62 22.56 -10.12 12.45
N GLN A 63 21.53 -10.63 11.77
CA GLN A 63 20.28 -9.89 11.59
C GLN A 63 19.35 -10.16 12.75
N HIS A 64 18.86 -9.08 13.36
CA HIS A 64 17.97 -9.16 14.51
C HIS A 64 16.60 -8.59 14.16
N CYS A 65 15.55 -9.35 14.50
CA CYS A 65 14.19 -8.86 14.47
C CYS A 65 14.04 -7.65 15.40
N ARG A 66 13.45 -6.58 14.89
CA ARG A 66 13.14 -5.36 15.63
C ARG A 66 11.69 -5.44 16.10
N ARG A 67 11.46 -5.07 17.36
CA ARG A 67 10.10 -4.96 17.89
C ARG A 67 9.42 -3.71 17.36
N LEU A 68 8.14 -3.85 17.02
CA LEU A 68 7.20 -2.80 16.66
C LEU A 68 6.18 -2.62 17.80
N ASN A 69 5.62 -1.42 17.88
CA ASN A 69 4.52 -1.14 18.79
C ASN A 69 3.20 -1.51 18.10
N TYR A 70 2.44 -2.42 18.71
CA TYR A 70 1.12 -2.83 18.26
C TYR A 70 0.04 -2.31 19.22
N LEU A 71 -1.18 -2.09 18.70
CA LEU A 71 -2.40 -1.86 19.46
C LEU A 71 -2.82 -3.18 20.12
N ASP A 72 -2.60 -3.32 21.44
CA ASP A 72 -2.97 -4.47 22.30
C ASP A 72 -2.48 -5.86 21.82
N ASP A 73 -2.99 -6.96 22.42
CA ASP A 73 -2.61 -8.38 22.22
C ASP A 73 -2.93 -8.93 20.80
N ALA A 74 -2.76 -8.11 19.77
CA ALA A 74 -2.73 -8.55 18.38
C ALA A 74 -1.69 -9.67 18.23
N GLY A 75 -2.01 -10.68 17.43
CA GLY A 75 -1.14 -11.84 17.20
C GLY A 75 0.22 -11.40 16.64
N ARG A 76 1.21 -11.26 17.53
CA ARG A 76 2.54 -10.78 17.16
C ARG A 76 3.27 -11.88 16.39
N PRO A 77 3.77 -11.60 15.18
CA PRO A 77 4.61 -12.57 14.47
C PRO A 77 5.92 -12.78 15.25
N LEU A 78 6.53 -13.95 15.08
CA LEU A 78 7.83 -14.29 15.68
C LEU A 78 8.93 -13.26 15.35
N CYS A 79 8.83 -12.63 14.17
CA CYS A 79 9.69 -11.53 13.73
C CYS A 79 8.80 -10.38 13.25
N GLU A 80 8.79 -9.28 13.99
CA GLU A 80 7.88 -8.15 13.75
C GLU A 80 8.37 -7.21 12.65
N SER A 81 9.69 -6.93 12.61
CA SER A 81 10.31 -6.13 11.56
C SER A 81 11.81 -6.40 11.47
N MET A 82 12.44 -5.92 10.39
CA MET A 82 13.89 -6.01 10.17
C MET A 82 14.40 -4.71 9.54
N LEU A 83 15.67 -4.38 9.79
CA LEU A 83 16.29 -3.25 9.08
C LEU A 83 16.53 -3.64 7.62
N VAL A 84 16.15 -2.76 6.70
CA VAL A 84 16.37 -2.97 5.26
C VAL A 84 17.87 -3.08 4.95
N ASP A 85 18.71 -2.30 5.64
CA ASP A 85 20.17 -2.35 5.50
C ASP A 85 20.78 -3.70 5.84
N ASP A 86 20.10 -4.48 6.69
CA ASP A 86 20.56 -5.79 7.10
C ASP A 86 20.21 -6.86 6.04
N LEU A 87 19.27 -6.61 5.13
CA LEU A 87 18.73 -7.58 4.17
C LEU A 87 19.44 -7.55 2.81
N ASP A 88 19.63 -8.73 2.22
CA ASP A 88 20.00 -8.82 0.80
C ASP A 88 18.77 -8.59 -0.08
N CYS A 89 18.59 -7.34 -0.50
CA CYS A 89 17.45 -6.89 -1.28
C CYS A 89 17.47 -7.40 -2.73
N SER A 90 18.57 -7.99 -3.21
CA SER A 90 18.72 -8.36 -4.62
C SER A 90 17.81 -9.52 -5.07
N THR A 91 17.26 -10.29 -4.13
CA THR A 91 16.49 -11.52 -4.41
C THR A 91 15.03 -11.45 -3.99
N MET A 92 14.55 -10.29 -3.52
CA MET A 92 13.22 -10.12 -2.93
C MET A 92 12.20 -9.56 -3.93
N ASP A 93 12.09 -10.20 -5.09
CA ASP A 93 11.11 -9.81 -6.10
C ASP A 93 9.71 -10.33 -5.74
N TYR A 94 8.75 -9.40 -5.78
CA TYR A 94 7.33 -9.62 -5.61
C TYR A 94 6.62 -9.39 -6.93
N ASP A 95 6.10 -10.49 -7.49
CA ASP A 95 5.37 -10.48 -8.75
C ASP A 95 3.88 -10.64 -8.51
N PHE A 96 3.09 -9.83 -9.22
CA PHE A 96 1.65 -10.03 -9.33
C PHE A 96 1.15 -9.57 -10.70
N GLU A 97 0.02 -10.11 -11.14
CA GLU A 97 -0.58 -9.84 -12.44
C GLU A 97 -2.05 -9.47 -12.25
N VAL A 98 -2.44 -8.35 -12.85
CA VAL A 98 -3.80 -7.82 -12.82
C VAL A 98 -4.34 -7.80 -14.24
N GLU A 99 -5.50 -8.40 -14.41
CA GLU A 99 -6.33 -8.28 -15.60
C GLU A 99 -7.17 -7.02 -15.50
N VAL A 100 -7.08 -6.15 -16.49
CA VAL A 100 -7.89 -4.93 -16.64
C VAL A 100 -8.83 -5.13 -17.83
N GLN A 101 -10.12 -5.17 -17.56
CA GLN A 101 -11.16 -5.30 -18.58
C GLN A 101 -11.93 -3.99 -18.72
N ASN A 102 -12.03 -3.47 -19.94
CA ASN A 102 -12.94 -2.37 -20.24
C ASN A 102 -14.34 -2.93 -20.50
N ILE A 103 -15.25 -2.72 -19.55
CA ILE A 103 -16.62 -3.22 -19.61
C ILE A 103 -17.60 -2.18 -20.18
N GLY A 104 -17.13 -1.00 -20.57
CA GLY A 104 -17.95 0.03 -21.19
C GLY A 104 -17.90 0.01 -22.71
N ILE A 105 -18.62 0.99 -23.29
CA ILE A 105 -18.85 1.11 -24.73
C ILE A 105 -17.83 2.01 -25.46
N MET A 106 -16.93 2.64 -24.71
CA MET A 106 -15.92 3.56 -25.25
C MET A 106 -14.52 3.06 -24.92
N ASP A 107 -13.59 3.27 -25.84
CA ASP A 107 -12.17 3.07 -25.58
C ASP A 107 -11.71 4.01 -24.46
N GLY A 108 -10.75 3.56 -23.65
CA GLY A 108 -10.26 4.37 -22.56
C GLY A 108 -8.88 3.97 -22.10
N ASP A 109 -8.23 4.93 -21.45
CA ASP A 109 -7.05 4.68 -20.64
C ASP A 109 -7.46 4.56 -19.18
N ASP A 110 -6.90 3.57 -18.51
CA ASP A 110 -7.02 3.42 -17.07
C ASP A 110 -5.67 3.64 -16.37
N VAL A 111 -5.71 4.12 -15.13
CA VAL A 111 -4.51 4.36 -14.31
C VAL A 111 -4.53 3.44 -13.10
N LEU A 112 -3.72 2.38 -13.17
CA LEU A 112 -3.50 1.48 -12.04
C LEU A 112 -2.58 2.14 -11.03
N ILE A 113 -2.99 2.24 -9.77
CA ILE A 113 -2.14 2.72 -8.67
C ILE A 113 -2.06 1.63 -7.60
N VAL A 114 -0.84 1.24 -7.25
CA VAL A 114 -0.55 0.18 -6.31
C VAL A 114 -0.14 0.79 -4.97
N TYR A 115 -0.76 0.31 -3.90
CA TYR A 115 -0.46 0.71 -2.53
C TYR A 115 -0.14 -0.51 -1.67
N PRO A 116 0.96 -0.52 -0.89
CA PRO A 116 1.08 -1.40 0.25
C PRO A 116 0.23 -0.82 1.39
N VAL A 117 -0.45 -1.70 2.08
CA VAL A 117 -1.23 -1.39 3.27
C VAL A 117 -0.63 -2.20 4.41
N PRO A 118 0.04 -1.57 5.39
CA PRO A 118 0.57 -2.28 6.53
C PRO A 118 -0.56 -2.80 7.42
N LEU A 119 -0.22 -3.70 8.35
CA LEU A 119 -1.18 -4.17 9.35
C LEU A 119 -1.70 -2.97 10.16
N ALA A 120 -3.02 -2.87 10.29
CA ALA A 120 -3.70 -1.75 10.94
C ALA A 120 -3.32 -1.59 12.42
N ASP A 121 -2.86 -2.68 13.04
CA ASP A 121 -2.53 -2.73 14.46
C ASP A 121 -1.16 -2.10 14.77
N ILE A 122 -0.32 -1.80 13.77
CA ILE A 122 1.00 -1.19 14.00
C ILE A 122 0.84 0.30 14.29
N ILE A 123 1.21 0.73 15.49
CA ILE A 123 1.10 2.12 15.93
C ILE A 123 2.04 3.01 15.11
N GLY A 124 1.52 4.16 14.66
CA GLY A 124 2.31 5.19 13.97
C GLY A 124 2.69 4.82 12.52
N THR A 125 2.18 3.71 11.99
CA THR A 125 2.37 3.36 10.58
C THR A 125 1.53 4.24 9.65
N HIS A 126 1.86 4.20 8.38
CA HIS A 126 1.11 4.90 7.34
C HIS A 126 -0.14 4.11 6.94
N LEU A 127 -1.20 4.79 6.50
CA LEU A 127 -2.43 4.14 6.04
C LEU A 127 -2.24 3.45 4.68
N LYS A 128 -1.57 4.14 3.76
CA LYS A 128 -1.22 3.66 2.42
C LYS A 128 -0.11 4.51 1.81
N GLN A 129 0.73 3.92 0.97
CA GLN A 129 1.80 4.61 0.26
C GLN A 129 1.74 4.26 -1.23
N VAL A 130 2.00 5.19 -2.15
CA VAL A 130 2.11 4.79 -3.56
C VAL A 130 3.48 4.12 -3.75
N ILE A 131 3.49 2.90 -4.27
CA ILE A 131 4.72 2.20 -4.68
C ILE A 131 4.88 2.16 -6.20
N TRP A 132 3.76 2.24 -6.93
CA TRP A 132 3.78 2.12 -8.38
C TRP A 132 2.47 2.72 -8.97
N PHE A 133 2.50 3.43 -10.11
CA PHE A 133 1.34 3.75 -10.97
C PHE A 133 1.54 3.55 -12.51
N GLN A 134 0.62 2.89 -13.25
CA GLN A 134 0.70 2.66 -14.72
C GLN A 134 -0.50 3.27 -15.39
N ARG A 135 -0.30 3.89 -16.56
CA ARG A 135 -1.39 4.14 -17.50
C ARG A 135 -1.48 3.03 -18.56
N VAL A 136 -2.68 2.53 -18.79
CA VAL A 136 -2.93 1.39 -19.67
C VAL A 136 -4.14 1.66 -20.56
N PHE A 137 -3.91 1.72 -21.87
CA PHE A 137 -4.99 1.77 -22.87
C PHE A 137 -5.67 0.40 -23.00
N VAL A 138 -7.00 0.39 -22.92
CA VAL A 138 -7.85 -0.79 -23.13
C VAL A 138 -9.06 -0.40 -23.99
N PRO A 139 -9.17 -0.93 -25.22
CA PRO A 139 -10.34 -0.68 -26.08
C PRO A 139 -11.66 -1.20 -25.46
N ALA A 140 -12.79 -0.70 -25.93
CA ALA A 140 -14.12 -1.11 -25.48
C ALA A 140 -14.31 -2.63 -25.60
N GLY A 141 -14.78 -3.27 -24.53
CA GLY A 141 -15.01 -4.71 -24.46
C GLY A 141 -13.75 -5.58 -24.45
N GLN A 142 -12.55 -4.99 -24.46
CA GLN A 142 -11.28 -5.72 -24.46
C GLN A 142 -10.70 -5.84 -23.06
N THR A 143 -9.70 -6.72 -22.96
CA THR A 143 -8.97 -7.01 -21.73
C THR A 143 -7.47 -6.86 -21.96
N LYS A 144 -6.76 -6.38 -20.94
CA LYS A 144 -5.31 -6.28 -20.94
C LYS A 144 -4.73 -6.75 -19.61
N ASN A 145 -3.74 -7.62 -19.69
CA ASN A 145 -3.01 -8.08 -18.52
C ASN A 145 -1.81 -7.17 -18.26
N VAL A 146 -1.63 -6.83 -16.99
CA VAL A 146 -0.55 -5.97 -16.52
C VAL A 146 0.21 -6.74 -15.47
N LYS A 147 1.47 -7.06 -15.78
CA LYS A 147 2.39 -7.73 -14.86
C LYS A 147 3.22 -6.69 -14.13
N PHE A 148 3.27 -6.83 -12.81
CA PHE A 148 4.08 -6.02 -11.91
C PHE A 148 5.19 -6.87 -11.33
N THR A 149 6.40 -6.31 -11.31
CA THR A 149 7.58 -6.88 -10.62
C THR A 149 8.14 -5.77 -9.74
N LEU A 150 8.00 -5.95 -8.43
CA LEU A 150 8.39 -4.98 -7.41
C LEU A 150 9.44 -5.58 -6.50
N ASN A 151 10.40 -4.77 -6.06
CA ASN A 151 11.34 -5.19 -5.04
C ASN A 151 10.72 -4.98 -3.64
N ALA A 152 10.43 -6.06 -2.93
CA ALA A 152 9.70 -6.02 -1.66
C ALA A 152 10.44 -5.22 -0.58
N CYS A 153 11.77 -5.31 -0.50
CA CYS A 153 12.55 -4.58 0.50
C CYS A 153 12.37 -3.06 0.39
N THR A 154 12.50 -2.53 -0.83
CA THR A 154 12.44 -1.08 -1.06
C THR A 154 11.01 -0.54 -1.15
N GLN A 155 10.05 -1.36 -1.58
CA GLN A 155 8.68 -0.91 -1.79
C GLN A 155 7.79 -1.11 -0.55
N PHE A 156 8.12 -2.06 0.34
CA PHE A 156 7.34 -2.33 1.55
C PHE A 156 8.01 -1.80 2.83
N GLU A 157 9.14 -1.10 2.73
CA GLU A 157 9.76 -0.46 3.88
C GLU A 157 8.87 0.64 4.47
N PHE A 158 8.96 0.79 5.78
CA PHE A 158 8.41 1.95 6.46
C PHE A 158 9.34 2.39 7.58
N SER A 159 9.34 3.68 7.86
CA SER A 159 10.12 4.25 8.95
C SER A 159 9.29 4.18 10.24
N GLY A 160 9.70 3.32 11.18
CA GLY A 160 9.16 3.29 12.54
C GLY A 160 9.61 4.49 13.37
N GLU A 161 8.85 4.84 14.41
CA GLU A 161 9.35 5.72 15.47
C GLU A 161 10.39 4.97 16.32
N LYS A 162 11.43 5.66 16.78
CA LYS A 162 12.43 5.12 17.71
C LYS A 162 11.87 5.03 19.11
#